data_AF-A0A843CIE8-F1
#
_entry.id   AF-A0A843CIE8-F1
#
_cell.length_a   1.000
_cell.length_b   1.000
_cell.length_c   1.000
_cell.angle_alpha   90.00
_cell.angle_beta   90.00
_cell.angle_gamma   90.00
#
_symmetry.space_group_name_H-M   'P 1'
#
loop_
_entity.id
_entity.type
_entity.pdbx_description
1 polymer ?
#
loop_
_entity_poly.entity_id
_entity_poly.type
_entity_poly.pdbx_seq_one_letter_code
_entity_poly.pdbx_strand_id
1 'polypeptide(L)'
;IVTVLKSIGLFDSSGVPTADYAAVKDTMNGPVRLAALIRKTYDELYSTYDNAQSRTDEELNNFFRVHSKLGPKVVQYQLATFKVLCEFADFKSAATAGSKAGQPTALGMAQPQGFSGLHVTIELHLPESKDPNIYESIFQALARHLLKER
;
A
#
# COMPACT_ATOMS: atom_id res chain seq x y z
N ILE A 1 7.68 18.84 5.73
CA ILE A 1 6.29 18.95 5.25
C ILE A 1 6.20 19.07 3.72
N VAL A 2 6.81 20.09 3.07
CA VAL A 2 6.66 20.35 1.62
C VAL A 2 6.97 19.14 0.75
N THR A 3 8.05 18.40 1.05
CA THR A 3 8.41 17.17 0.31
C THR A 3 7.29 16.14 0.31
N VAL A 4 6.62 15.93 1.45
CA VAL A 4 5.53 14.95 1.57
C VAL A 4 4.30 15.41 0.77
N LEU A 5 3.97 16.69 0.82
CA LEU A 5 2.84 17.23 0.06
C LEU A 5 3.07 17.15 -1.45
N LYS A 6 4.33 17.31 -1.88
CA LYS A 6 4.75 17.05 -3.27
C LYS A 6 4.66 15.57 -3.63
N SER A 7 5.15 14.67 -2.76
CA SER A 7 5.06 13.22 -2.97
C SER A 7 3.63 12.73 -3.12
N ILE A 8 2.68 13.31 -2.38
CA ILE A 8 1.26 12.98 -2.44
C ILE A 8 0.57 13.60 -3.66
N GLY A 9 1.25 14.47 -4.40
CA GLY A 9 0.74 15.07 -5.63
C GLY A 9 -0.14 16.30 -5.39
N LEU A 10 -0.13 16.89 -4.19
CA LEU A 10 -0.85 18.15 -3.92
C LEU A 10 -0.11 19.38 -4.47
N PHE A 11 1.21 19.30 -4.58
CA PHE A 11 2.03 20.32 -5.22
C PHE A 11 2.94 19.69 -6.27
N ASP A 12 3.19 20.41 -7.34
CA ASP A 12 4.16 19.99 -8.36
C ASP A 12 5.62 20.20 -7.90
N SER A 13 6.57 19.88 -8.79
CA SER A 13 8.00 20.08 -8.53
C SER A 13 8.35 21.55 -8.22
N SER A 14 7.63 22.49 -8.82
CA SER A 14 7.81 23.94 -8.67
C SER A 14 7.13 24.50 -7.41
N GLY A 15 6.31 23.70 -6.71
CA GLY A 15 5.57 24.12 -5.53
C GLY A 15 4.21 24.76 -5.84
N VAL A 16 3.69 24.60 -7.05
CA VAL A 16 2.38 25.08 -7.47
C VAL A 16 1.31 24.04 -7.10
N PRO A 17 0.15 24.46 -6.54
CA PRO A 17 -0.95 23.54 -6.24
C PRO A 17 -1.46 22.82 -7.49
N THR A 18 -1.74 21.52 -7.36
CA THR A 18 -2.26 20.68 -8.46
C THR A 18 -3.79 20.66 -8.50
N ALA A 19 -4.35 19.98 -9.50
CA ALA A 19 -5.78 19.69 -9.52
C ALA A 19 -6.24 18.86 -8.30
N ASP A 20 -5.39 17.93 -7.83
CA ASP A 20 -5.65 17.13 -6.63
C ASP A 20 -5.73 18.00 -5.37
N TYR A 21 -4.94 19.07 -5.27
CA TYR A 21 -5.06 20.04 -4.18
C TYR A 21 -6.44 20.71 -4.15
N ALA A 22 -6.94 21.16 -5.30
CA ALA A 22 -8.28 21.76 -5.39
C ALA A 22 -9.37 20.74 -4.99
N ALA A 23 -9.20 19.48 -5.40
CA ALA A 23 -10.14 18.41 -5.11
C ALA A 23 -10.12 17.98 -3.63
N VAL A 24 -8.97 18.03 -2.96
CA VAL A 24 -8.83 17.77 -1.51
C VAL A 24 -9.41 18.91 -0.65
N LYS A 25 -9.46 20.13 -1.18
CA LYS A 25 -10.08 21.28 -0.49
C LYS A 25 -11.62 21.20 -0.44
N ASP A 26 -12.24 20.38 -1.28
CA ASP A 26 -13.69 20.13 -1.25
C ASP A 26 -14.10 19.51 0.10
N THR A 27 -15.04 20.11 0.82
CA THR A 27 -15.44 19.65 2.16
C THR A 27 -16.26 18.36 2.15
N MET A 28 -16.89 18.01 1.03
CA MET A 28 -17.70 16.80 0.91
C MET A 28 -16.85 15.60 0.51
N ASN A 29 -15.98 15.75 -0.48
CA ASN A 29 -15.23 14.64 -1.08
C ASN A 29 -13.72 14.69 -0.82
N GLY A 30 -13.22 15.82 -0.30
CA GLY A 30 -11.79 16.05 -0.08
C GLY A 30 -11.13 15.05 0.85
N PRO A 31 -11.71 14.73 2.03
CA PRO A 31 -11.14 13.72 2.94
C PRO A 31 -11.01 12.33 2.29
N VAL A 32 -11.98 11.93 1.47
CA VAL A 32 -11.98 10.64 0.75
C VAL A 32 -10.90 10.63 -0.34
N ARG A 33 -10.78 11.74 -1.09
CA ARG A 33 -9.72 11.90 -2.09
C ARG A 33 -8.34 11.92 -1.46
N LEU A 34 -8.18 12.58 -0.32
CA LEU A 34 -6.93 12.60 0.42
C LEU A 34 -6.52 11.20 0.88
N ALA A 35 -7.46 10.40 1.42
CA ALA A 35 -7.21 9.01 1.77
C ALA A 35 -6.72 8.17 0.58
N ALA A 36 -7.33 8.35 -0.60
CA ALA A 36 -6.91 7.66 -1.82
C ALA A 36 -5.50 8.08 -2.27
N LEU A 37 -5.18 9.37 -2.22
CA LEU A 37 -3.84 9.89 -2.53
C LEU A 37 -2.78 9.38 -1.55
N ILE A 38 -3.10 9.32 -0.25
CA ILE A 38 -2.21 8.76 0.78
C ILE A 38 -1.93 7.29 0.49
N ARG A 39 -2.98 6.46 0.27
CA ARG A 39 -2.80 5.03 -0.06
C ARG A 39 -1.94 4.84 -1.31
N LYS A 40 -2.20 5.60 -2.36
CA LYS A 40 -1.41 5.54 -3.60
C LYS A 40 0.07 5.91 -3.39
N THR A 41 0.34 6.91 -2.56
CA THR A 41 1.71 7.40 -2.34
C THR A 41 2.51 6.46 -1.44
N TYR A 42 1.83 5.88 -0.45
CA TYR A 42 2.42 4.96 0.52
C TYR A 42 2.00 3.51 0.24
N ASP A 43 1.94 3.13 -1.04
CA ASP A 43 1.44 1.82 -1.49
C ASP A 43 2.18 0.64 -0.81
N GLU A 44 3.51 0.75 -0.68
CA GLU A 44 4.33 -0.25 0.00
C GLU A 44 4.03 -0.37 1.51
N LEU A 45 3.72 0.76 2.16
CA LEU A 45 3.30 0.79 3.57
C LEU A 45 1.93 0.10 3.73
N TYR A 46 0.99 0.37 2.83
CA TYR A 46 -0.34 -0.22 2.85
C TYR A 46 -0.36 -1.69 2.40
N SER A 47 0.63 -2.12 1.61
CA SER A 47 0.87 -3.53 1.28
C SER A 47 1.40 -4.32 2.47
N THR A 48 2.12 -3.64 3.37
CA THR A 48 2.63 -4.24 4.62
C THR A 48 1.58 -4.19 5.74
N TYR A 49 0.83 -3.09 5.82
CA TYR A 49 -0.19 -2.85 6.83
C TYR A 49 -1.49 -2.38 6.18
N ASP A 50 -2.49 -3.27 6.09
CA ASP A 50 -3.82 -2.95 5.55
C ASP A 50 -4.44 -1.68 6.18
N ASN A 51 -4.15 -1.48 7.47
CA ASN A 51 -4.62 -0.36 8.27
C ASN A 51 -3.46 0.52 8.78
N ALA A 52 -2.56 0.91 7.87
CA ALA A 52 -1.34 1.68 8.18
C ALA A 52 -1.61 2.96 8.98
N GLN A 53 -2.71 3.66 8.73
CA GLN A 53 -3.05 4.90 9.44
C GLN A 53 -3.36 4.70 10.93
N SER A 54 -3.59 3.46 11.38
CA SER A 54 -3.84 3.13 12.79
C SER A 54 -2.66 2.44 13.46
N ARG A 55 -1.50 2.37 12.81
CA ARG A 55 -0.28 1.78 13.38
C ARG A 55 0.37 2.71 14.39
N THR A 56 1.18 2.13 15.26
CA THR A 56 1.93 2.87 16.28
C THR A 56 3.04 3.71 15.65
N ASP A 57 3.48 4.76 16.35
CA ASP A 57 4.60 5.60 15.92
C ASP A 57 5.88 4.78 15.73
N GLU A 58 6.10 3.78 16.58
CA GLU A 58 7.29 2.92 16.53
C GLU A 58 7.30 2.04 15.28
N GLU A 59 6.19 1.36 14.99
CA GLU A 59 6.06 0.54 13.76
C GLU A 59 6.25 1.39 12.50
N LEU A 60 5.57 2.54 12.44
CA LEU A 60 5.67 3.45 11.29
C LEU A 60 7.06 4.07 11.17
N ASN A 61 7.70 4.43 12.29
CA ASN A 61 9.07 4.95 12.28
C ASN A 61 10.04 3.89 11.76
N ASN A 62 9.94 2.66 12.26
CA ASN A 62 10.78 1.56 11.81
C ASN A 62 10.61 1.31 10.31
N PHE A 63 9.36 1.26 9.83
CA PHE A 63 9.06 1.14 8.41
C PHE A 63 9.74 2.26 7.59
N PHE A 64 9.52 3.52 7.94
CA PHE A 64 10.11 4.64 7.18
C PHE A 64 11.65 4.66 7.26
N ARG A 65 12.26 4.15 8.33
CA ARG A 65 13.73 4.03 8.43
C ARG A 65 14.30 2.97 7.49
N VAL A 66 13.59 1.86 7.31
CA VAL A 66 14.02 0.76 6.42
C VAL A 66 13.77 1.12 4.95
N HIS A 67 12.63 1.76 4.66
CA HIS A 67 12.16 2.03 3.29
C HIS A 67 12.51 3.43 2.76
N SER A 68 13.24 4.25 3.52
CA SER A 68 13.71 5.56 3.06
C SER A 68 15.23 5.72 3.26
N LYS A 69 15.84 6.58 2.43
CA LYS A 69 17.25 6.96 2.55
C LYS A 69 17.44 8.23 3.40
N LEU A 70 16.46 8.55 4.24
CA LEU A 70 16.41 9.82 4.98
C LEU A 70 17.09 9.69 6.34
N GLY A 71 17.67 10.79 6.83
CA GLY A 71 18.24 10.83 8.18
C GLY A 71 17.16 10.67 9.28
N PRO A 72 17.52 10.19 10.50
CA PRO A 72 16.55 9.86 11.55
C PRO A 72 15.56 10.98 11.89
N LYS A 73 16.05 12.22 11.95
CA LYS A 73 15.22 13.41 12.22
C LYS A 73 14.23 13.71 11.09
N VAL A 74 14.63 13.50 9.84
CA VAL A 74 13.77 13.71 8.67
C VAL A 74 12.67 12.64 8.63
N VAL A 75 13.00 11.40 8.98
CA VAL A 75 12.01 10.31 9.13
C VAL A 75 10.97 10.64 10.19
N GLN A 76 11.36 11.19 11.35
CA GLN A 76 10.40 11.65 12.35
C GLN A 76 9.44 12.71 11.81
N TYR A 77 9.95 13.68 11.04
CA TYR A 77 9.09 14.68 10.40
C TYR A 77 8.19 14.09 9.33
N GLN A 78 8.67 13.09 8.57
CA GLN A 78 7.85 12.36 7.60
C GLN A 78 6.70 11.64 8.31
N LEU A 79 6.99 10.93 9.39
CA LEU A 79 6.00 10.25 10.23
C LEU A 79 4.95 11.22 10.78
N ALA A 80 5.39 12.31 11.40
CA ALA A 80 4.48 13.32 11.96
C ALA A 80 3.58 13.92 10.86
N THR A 81 4.14 14.19 9.68
CA THR A 81 3.37 14.69 8.53
C THR A 81 2.35 13.66 8.07
N PHE A 82 2.75 12.40 7.92
CA PHE A 82 1.86 11.31 7.52
C PHE A 82 0.66 11.19 8.49
N LYS A 83 0.90 11.21 9.80
CA LYS A 83 -0.16 11.12 10.80
C LYS A 83 -1.15 12.26 10.70
N VAL A 84 -0.66 13.50 10.63
CA VAL A 84 -1.52 14.67 10.46
C VAL A 84 -2.37 14.55 9.20
N LEU A 85 -1.80 14.10 8.08
CA LEU A 85 -2.57 13.89 6.85
C LEU A 85 -3.63 12.80 7.01
N CYS A 86 -3.34 11.74 7.75
CA CYS A 86 -4.30 10.69 8.06
C CYS A 86 -5.47 11.20 8.93
N GLU A 87 -5.25 12.17 9.82
CA GLU A 87 -6.31 12.78 10.63
C GLU A 87 -7.32 13.56 9.78
N PHE A 88 -6.89 14.12 8.65
CA PHE A 88 -7.75 14.85 7.71
C PHE A 88 -8.38 13.96 6.63
N ALA A 89 -8.04 12.67 6.59
CA ALA A 89 -8.43 11.75 5.55
C ALA A 89 -9.52 10.77 6.01
N ASP A 90 -10.47 10.46 5.13
CA ASP A 90 -11.52 9.47 5.39
C ASP A 90 -11.20 8.15 4.67
N PHE A 91 -10.54 7.24 5.39
CA PHE A 91 -10.19 5.90 4.90
C PHE A 91 -11.36 4.91 4.92
N LYS A 92 -12.46 5.21 5.62
CA LYS A 92 -13.63 4.34 5.71
C LYS A 92 -14.48 4.45 4.45
N SER A 93 -14.71 5.68 3.98
CA SER A 93 -15.46 5.95 2.75
C SER A 93 -14.61 5.80 1.48
N ALA A 94 -13.27 5.83 1.59
CA ALA A 94 -12.38 5.59 0.45
C ALA A 94 -12.41 4.12 -0.04
N ALA A 95 -12.71 3.16 0.83
CA ALA A 95 -12.84 1.75 0.45
C ALA A 95 -14.04 1.50 -0.49
N THR A 96 -15.06 2.35 -0.45
CA THR A 96 -16.24 2.26 -1.34
C THR A 96 -16.11 3.10 -2.62
N ALA A 97 -15.17 4.05 -2.68
CA ALA A 97 -14.95 4.91 -3.84
C ALA A 97 -14.11 4.27 -4.96
N GLY A 98 -13.40 3.17 -4.67
CA GLY A 98 -12.59 2.43 -5.65
C GLY A 98 -13.37 1.58 -6.68
N SER A 99 -14.71 1.58 -6.64
CA SER A 99 -15.55 0.72 -7.50
C SER A 99 -16.51 1.48 -8.42
N LYS A 100 -16.42 2.81 -8.54
CA LYS A 100 -17.27 3.58 -9.46
C LYS A 100 -16.53 4.73 -10.14
N ALA A 101 -15.75 4.40 -11.17
CA ALA A 101 -15.44 5.33 -12.25
C ALA A 101 -15.39 4.58 -13.58
N GLY A 102 -16.53 4.54 -14.28
CA GLY A 102 -16.60 4.26 -15.72
C GLY A 102 -17.50 3.11 -16.15
N GLN A 103 -18.80 3.33 -16.26
CA GLN A 103 -19.59 2.72 -17.34
C GLN A 103 -20.81 3.57 -17.68
N PRO A 104 -20.99 3.97 -18.95
CA PRO A 104 -22.30 4.38 -19.46
C PRO A 104 -23.21 3.15 -19.57
N THR A 105 -24.47 3.35 -19.25
CA THR A 105 -25.54 2.35 -19.27
C THR A 105 -25.71 1.71 -20.64
N ALA A 106 -25.47 0.41 -20.76
CA ALA A 106 -26.09 -0.44 -21.78
C ALA A 106 -26.26 -1.87 -21.24
N LEU A 107 -27.50 -2.34 -21.28
CA LEU A 107 -27.95 -3.68 -20.88
C LEU A 107 -27.24 -4.75 -21.71
N GLY A 108 -26.62 -5.72 -21.04
CA GLY A 108 -26.04 -6.90 -21.70
C GLY A 108 -25.48 -7.88 -20.69
N MET A 109 -26.15 -9.02 -20.53
CA MET A 109 -25.72 -10.17 -19.73
C MET A 109 -24.33 -10.67 -20.15
N ALA A 110 -23.41 -10.82 -19.19
CA ALA A 110 -22.48 -11.95 -19.10
C ALA A 110 -21.68 -11.85 -17.79
N GLN A 111 -21.85 -12.84 -16.93
CA GLN A 111 -20.96 -13.16 -15.81
C GLN A 111 -19.70 -13.83 -16.35
N PRO A 112 -18.49 -13.45 -15.92
CA PRO A 112 -17.37 -14.38 -15.77
C PRO A 112 -17.19 -14.59 -14.25
N GLN A 113 -17.63 -15.73 -13.72
CA GLN A 113 -16.78 -16.91 -13.48
C GLN A 113 -15.57 -16.55 -12.60
N GLY A 114 -15.63 -17.01 -11.36
CA GLY A 114 -14.68 -16.68 -10.31
C GLY A 114 -13.26 -17.14 -10.61
N PHE A 115 -12.31 -16.46 -9.98
CA PHE A 115 -11.05 -17.09 -9.62
C PHE A 115 -11.20 -17.69 -8.23
N SER A 116 -11.61 -18.96 -8.18
CA SER A 116 -11.18 -19.87 -7.12
C SER A 116 -9.71 -20.21 -7.38
N GLY A 117 -8.83 -19.21 -7.20
CA GLY A 117 -7.40 -19.40 -7.22
C GLY A 117 -6.92 -19.54 -5.78
N LEU A 118 -6.33 -20.69 -5.43
CA LEU A 118 -5.68 -20.88 -4.14
C LEU A 118 -4.41 -20.03 -4.12
N HIS A 119 -4.44 -18.92 -3.40
CA HIS A 119 -3.27 -18.09 -3.13
C HIS A 119 -2.61 -18.55 -1.83
N VAL A 120 -1.43 -19.18 -1.91
CA VAL A 120 -0.67 -19.66 -0.76
C VAL A 120 0.65 -18.91 -0.66
N THR A 121 0.88 -18.26 0.48
CA THR A 121 2.16 -17.67 0.85
C THR A 121 2.87 -18.63 1.80
N ILE A 122 4.07 -19.10 1.43
CA ILE A 122 4.88 -20.02 2.24
C ILE A 122 6.16 -19.30 2.64
N GLU A 123 6.38 -19.13 3.95
CA GLU A 123 7.60 -18.57 4.52
C GLU A 123 8.46 -19.69 5.09
N LEU A 124 9.69 -19.83 4.58
CA LEU A 124 10.59 -20.93 4.91
C LEU A 124 11.82 -20.42 5.66
N HIS A 125 12.00 -20.88 6.89
CA HIS A 125 13.25 -20.69 7.63
C HIS A 125 14.22 -21.80 7.25
N LEU A 126 15.26 -21.42 6.50
CA LEU A 126 16.34 -22.34 6.15
C LEU A 126 17.17 -22.68 7.40
N PRO A 127 17.51 -23.96 7.64
CA PRO A 127 18.40 -24.32 8.73
C PRO A 127 19.81 -23.78 8.46
N GLU A 128 20.57 -23.51 9.53
CA GLU A 128 21.95 -23.00 9.49
C GLU A 128 22.98 -24.05 9.02
N SER A 129 22.51 -25.14 8.39
CA SER A 129 23.35 -26.21 7.88
C SER A 129 24.07 -25.78 6.62
N LYS A 130 25.39 -25.98 6.54
CA LYS A 130 26.18 -25.63 5.34
C LYS A 130 26.23 -26.74 4.29
N ASP A 131 25.43 -27.80 4.46
CA ASP A 131 25.40 -28.93 3.53
C ASP A 131 24.48 -28.64 2.32
N PRO A 132 25.03 -28.51 1.11
CA PRO A 132 24.26 -28.21 -0.10
C PRO A 132 23.15 -29.23 -0.38
N ASN A 133 23.35 -30.50 0.00
CA ASN A 133 22.40 -31.59 -0.28
C ASN A 133 21.07 -31.44 0.48
N ILE A 134 21.10 -30.78 1.64
CA ILE A 134 19.90 -30.56 2.47
C ILE A 134 19.00 -29.51 1.81
N TYR A 135 19.57 -28.43 1.29
CA TYR A 135 18.83 -27.41 0.54
C TYR A 135 18.18 -28.01 -0.71
N GLU A 136 18.94 -28.80 -1.46
CA GLU A 136 18.45 -29.43 -2.68
C GLU A 136 17.31 -30.42 -2.40
N SER A 137 17.39 -31.17 -1.31
CA SER A 137 16.31 -32.07 -0.87
C SER A 137 15.04 -31.33 -0.47
N ILE A 138 15.15 -30.16 0.19
CA ILE A 138 14.01 -29.32 0.57
C ILE A 138 13.32 -28.77 -0.69
N PHE A 139 14.08 -28.21 -1.64
CA PHE A 139 13.50 -27.68 -2.88
C PHE A 139 12.90 -28.77 -3.74
N GLN A 140 13.51 -29.95 -3.80
CA GLN A 140 12.98 -31.08 -4.55
C GLN A 140 11.69 -31.64 -3.93
N ALA A 141 11.56 -31.64 -2.60
CA ALA A 141 10.33 -32.01 -1.92
C ALA A 141 9.20 -30.99 -2.18
N LEU A 142 9.51 -29.69 -2.12
CA LEU A 142 8.56 -28.62 -2.44
C LEU A 142 8.09 -28.71 -3.89
N ALA A 143 9.00 -28.91 -4.84
CA ALA A 143 8.66 -29.07 -6.25
C ALA A 143 7.77 -30.29 -6.48
N ARG A 144 8.05 -31.42 -5.82
CA ARG A 144 7.22 -32.63 -5.94
C ARG A 144 5.81 -32.46 -5.37
N HIS A 145 5.65 -31.72 -4.28
CA HIS A 145 4.34 -31.60 -3.62
C HIS A 145 3.51 -30.40 -4.07
N LEU A 146 4.13 -29.29 -4.49
CA LEU A 146 3.41 -28.10 -4.92
C LEU A 146 3.06 -28.10 -6.43
N LEU A 147 3.83 -28.82 -7.26
CA LEU A 147 3.61 -28.84 -8.72
C LEU A 147 2.94 -30.11 -9.25
N LYS A 148 2.84 -31.19 -8.45
CA LYS A 148 2.38 -32.51 -8.93
C LYS A 148 0.93 -32.86 -8.58
N GLU A 149 0.22 -32.06 -7.79
CA GLU A 149 -1.24 -32.18 -7.69
C GLU A 149 -1.92 -31.26 -8.70
N ARG A 150 -1.96 -31.74 -9.95
CA ARG A 150 -3.04 -31.45 -10.88
C ARG A 150 -3.32 -32.65 -11.78
#